data_AF-A0A968V370-F1
#
_entry.id   AF-A0A968V370-F1
#
_cell.length_a   1.000
_cell.length_b   1.000
_cell.length_c   1.000
_cell.angle_alpha   90.00
_cell.angle_beta   90.00
_cell.angle_gamma   90.00
#
_symmetry.space_group_name_H-M   'P 1'
#
loop_
_entity.id
_entity.type
_entity.pdbx_description
1 polymer ?
#
loop_
_entity_poly.entity_id
_entity_poly.type
_entity_poly.pdbx_seq_one_letter_code
_entity_poly.pdbx_strand_id
1 'polypeptide(L)'
;MGRNKELANRLTEVLLNGRWIANTNYKSQIENLTWEQATQKIGTLNNIASLTYHVNYYLAGVINVFKGGELEIRDKYSFDIPPIESEEDWKQLIKEFISNSEIFVKEVLNLSDSKLDAAFVDEKYGTYLR
;
A
#
# COMPACT_ATOMS: atom_id res chain seq x y z
N MET A 1 3.63 -4.82 24.76
CA MET A 1 4.01 -4.84 23.33
C MET A 1 3.81 -3.42 22.82
N GLY A 2 4.77 -2.80 22.13
CA GLY A 2 4.65 -1.40 21.71
C GLY A 2 3.57 -1.21 20.63
N ARG A 3 2.94 -0.02 20.57
CA ARG A 3 1.88 0.31 19.59
C ARG A 3 2.38 0.12 18.16
N ASN A 4 3.58 0.60 17.88
CA ASN A 4 4.30 0.40 16.62
C ASN A 4 4.38 -1.07 16.18
N LYS A 5 4.69 -1.99 17.10
CA LYS A 5 4.80 -3.43 16.81
C LYS A 5 3.45 -4.05 16.50
N GLU A 6 2.40 -3.64 17.21
CA GLU A 6 1.05 -4.11 16.92
C GLU A 6 0.59 -3.61 15.55
N LEU A 7 0.79 -2.32 15.23
CA LEU A 7 0.47 -1.75 13.93
C LEU A 7 1.23 -2.44 12.79
N ALA A 8 2.55 -2.60 12.93
CA ALA A 8 3.37 -3.28 11.94
C ALA A 8 2.93 -4.73 11.71
N ASN A 9 2.54 -5.44 12.77
CA ASN A 9 1.99 -6.78 12.66
C ASN A 9 0.66 -6.79 11.88
N ARG A 10 -0.27 -5.87 12.19
CA ARG A 10 -1.55 -5.77 11.46
C ARG A 10 -1.35 -5.42 9.98
N LEU A 11 -0.42 -4.51 9.69
CA LEU A 11 -0.06 -4.15 8.31
C LEU A 11 0.55 -5.34 7.58
N THR A 12 1.45 -6.09 8.23
CA THR A 12 2.00 -7.35 7.68
C THR A 12 0.89 -8.36 7.40
N GLU A 13 -0.10 -8.45 8.30
CA GLU A 13 -1.22 -9.36 8.13
C GLU A 13 -2.06 -9.02 6.90
N VAL A 14 -2.39 -7.74 6.68
CA VAL A 14 -3.23 -7.31 5.53
C VAL A 14 -2.45 -7.32 4.22
N LEU A 15 -1.21 -6.85 4.22
CA LEU A 15 -0.48 -6.60 2.98
C LEU A 15 0.26 -7.83 2.47
N LEU A 16 0.81 -8.67 3.37
CA LEU A 16 1.85 -9.64 3.02
C LEU A 16 1.47 -11.10 3.28
N ASN A 17 1.13 -11.48 4.51
CA ASN A 17 1.09 -12.91 4.86
C ASN A 17 0.11 -13.31 5.98
N GLY A 18 -0.75 -12.41 6.45
CA GLY A 18 -1.73 -12.75 7.48
C GLY A 18 -3.03 -13.32 6.92
N ARG A 19 -3.81 -13.91 7.83
CA ARG A 19 -5.19 -14.34 7.61
C ARG A 19 -6.14 -13.92 8.73
N TRP A 20 -5.64 -13.30 9.79
CA TRP A 20 -6.48 -12.95 10.94
C TRP A 20 -7.57 -11.92 10.60
N ILE A 21 -7.24 -10.92 9.77
CA ILE A 21 -8.12 -9.76 9.53
C ILE A 21 -9.26 -10.08 8.56
N ALA A 22 -8.97 -10.81 7.47
CA ALA A 22 -9.95 -11.06 6.40
C ALA A 22 -9.90 -12.49 5.85
N ASN A 23 -9.26 -13.43 6.57
CA ASN A 23 -8.91 -14.77 6.08
C ASN A 23 -8.07 -14.75 4.77
N THR A 24 -7.50 -13.60 4.43
CA THR A 24 -6.67 -13.36 3.23
C THR A 24 -5.79 -12.12 3.44
N ASN A 25 -4.97 -11.81 2.43
CA ASN A 25 -4.11 -10.62 2.33
C ASN A 25 -3.90 -10.22 0.87
N TYR A 26 -3.48 -8.97 0.63
CA TYR A 26 -3.27 -8.43 -0.72
C TYR A 26 -2.35 -9.31 -1.56
N LYS A 27 -1.14 -9.60 -1.07
CA LYS A 27 -0.16 -10.42 -1.79
C LYS A 27 -0.76 -11.72 -2.31
N SER A 28 -1.46 -12.46 -1.46
CA SER A 28 -2.11 -13.73 -1.83
C SER A 28 -3.19 -13.59 -2.90
N GLN A 29 -3.86 -12.42 -2.98
CA GLN A 29 -4.91 -12.15 -3.95
C GLN A 29 -4.38 -11.69 -5.31
N ILE A 30 -3.13 -11.22 -5.40
CA ILE A 30 -2.57 -10.68 -6.64
C ILE A 30 -1.48 -11.58 -7.25
N GLU A 31 -0.72 -12.31 -6.43
CA GLU A 31 0.52 -13.00 -6.85
C GLU A 31 0.29 -14.14 -7.87
N ASN A 32 -0.91 -14.73 -7.91
CA ASN A 32 -1.24 -15.85 -8.82
C ASN A 32 -2.23 -15.48 -9.92
N LEU A 33 -2.54 -14.18 -10.10
CA LEU A 33 -3.40 -13.73 -11.19
C LEU A 33 -2.57 -13.50 -12.45
N THR A 34 -3.14 -13.82 -13.61
CA THR A 34 -2.57 -13.38 -14.89
C THR A 34 -2.85 -11.89 -15.10
N TRP A 35 -2.04 -11.23 -15.93
CA TRP A 35 -2.28 -9.83 -16.27
C TRP A 35 -3.66 -9.59 -16.93
N GLU A 36 -4.19 -10.55 -17.71
CA GLU A 36 -5.54 -10.46 -18.29
C GLU A 36 -6.64 -10.50 -17.21
N GLN A 37 -6.47 -11.36 -16.20
CA GLN A 37 -7.39 -11.40 -15.06
C GLN A 37 -7.32 -10.11 -14.24
N ALA A 38 -6.11 -9.59 -14.01
CA ALA A 38 -5.88 -8.38 -13.24
C ALA A 38 -6.47 -7.14 -13.93
N THR A 39 -6.45 -7.10 -15.26
CA THR A 39 -6.96 -5.99 -16.07
C THR A 39 -8.42 -6.13 -16.47
N GLN A 40 -9.05 -7.30 -16.24
CA GLN A 40 -10.45 -7.53 -16.56
C GLN A 40 -11.37 -6.53 -15.84
N LYS A 41 -12.18 -5.83 -16.64
CA LYS A 41 -13.08 -4.78 -16.16
C LYS A 41 -14.51 -5.31 -16.03
N ILE A 42 -15.17 -5.01 -14.90
CA ILE A 42 -16.56 -5.39 -14.64
C ILE A 42 -17.42 -4.12 -14.65
N GLY A 43 -18.09 -3.85 -15.77
CA GLY A 43 -18.93 -2.68 -15.95
C GLY A 43 -18.17 -1.36 -15.72
N THR A 44 -18.56 -0.60 -14.70
CA THR A 44 -17.91 0.67 -14.35
C THR A 44 -16.83 0.52 -13.26
N LEU A 45 -16.69 -0.65 -12.64
CA LEU A 45 -15.79 -0.87 -11.51
C LEU A 45 -14.31 -0.83 -11.93
N ASN A 46 -13.46 -0.42 -10.99
CA ASN A 46 -12.01 -0.56 -11.12
C ASN A 46 -11.64 -2.04 -11.19
N ASN A 47 -10.67 -2.37 -12.05
CA ASN A 47 -10.10 -3.71 -12.10
C ASN A 47 -9.04 -3.91 -11.00
N ILE A 48 -8.57 -5.13 -10.84
CA ILE A 48 -7.63 -5.52 -9.77
C ILE A 48 -6.29 -4.77 -9.92
N ALA A 49 -5.79 -4.62 -11.15
CA ALA A 49 -4.59 -3.85 -11.45
C ALA A 49 -4.71 -2.39 -10.96
N SER A 50 -5.82 -1.72 -11.28
CA SER A 50 -6.08 -0.33 -10.88
C SER A 50 -6.16 -0.19 -9.37
N LEU A 51 -6.81 -1.13 -8.68
CA LEU A 51 -6.90 -1.13 -7.21
C LEU A 51 -5.53 -1.40 -6.56
N THR A 52 -4.74 -2.30 -7.13
CA THR A 52 -3.39 -2.62 -6.65
C THR A 52 -2.46 -1.42 -6.79
N TYR A 53 -2.49 -0.77 -7.96
CA TYR A 53 -1.76 0.47 -8.21
C TYR A 53 -2.19 1.57 -7.25
N HIS A 54 -3.50 1.77 -7.04
CA HIS A 54 -4.01 2.80 -6.15
C HIS A 54 -3.46 2.68 -4.73
N VAL A 55 -3.49 1.47 -4.17
CA VAL A 55 -2.93 1.21 -2.84
C VAL A 55 -1.40 1.38 -2.85
N ASN A 56 -0.72 0.89 -3.88
CA ASN A 56 0.74 1.06 -4.01
C ASN A 56 1.16 2.53 -4.09
N TYR A 57 0.39 3.36 -4.82
CA TYR A 57 0.61 4.79 -4.97
C TYR A 57 0.54 5.50 -3.61
N TYR A 58 -0.46 5.15 -2.80
CA TYR A 58 -0.55 5.65 -1.42
C TYR A 58 0.66 5.21 -0.58
N LEU A 59 1.02 3.92 -0.61
CA LEU A 59 2.19 3.42 0.13
C LEU A 59 3.47 4.17 -0.26
N ALA A 60 3.75 4.30 -1.56
CA ALA A 60 4.92 5.02 -2.05
C ALA A 60 4.97 6.48 -1.57
N GLY A 61 3.82 7.17 -1.61
CA GLY A 61 3.69 8.54 -1.10
C GLY A 61 3.97 8.68 0.39
N VAL A 62 3.38 7.81 1.21
CA VAL A 62 3.60 7.85 2.66
C VAL A 62 5.03 7.42 3.04
N ILE A 63 5.60 6.44 2.33
CA ILE A 63 7.00 6.05 2.48
C ILE A 63 7.94 7.22 2.20
N ASN A 64 7.65 8.05 1.19
CA ASN A 64 8.43 9.27 0.92
C ASN A 64 8.44 10.21 2.12
N VAL A 65 7.28 10.44 2.73
CA VAL A 65 7.15 11.25 3.95
C VAL A 65 7.93 10.64 5.13
N PHE A 66 7.87 9.32 5.30
CA PHE A 66 8.62 8.63 6.36
C PHE A 66 10.14 8.78 6.18
N LYS A 67 10.60 8.87 4.93
CA LYS A 67 12.01 9.13 4.59
C LYS A 67 12.41 10.62 4.62
N GLY A 68 11.49 11.51 5.01
CA GLY A 68 11.74 12.95 5.15
C GLY A 68 11.45 13.79 3.89
N GLY A 69 10.83 13.20 2.87
CA GLY A 69 10.33 13.91 1.70
C GLY A 69 8.97 14.58 1.93
N GLU A 70 8.48 15.29 0.91
CA GLU A 70 7.15 15.93 0.94
C GLU A 70 6.01 14.93 0.63
N LEU A 71 4.80 15.26 1.06
CA LEU A 71 3.58 14.54 0.68
C LEU A 71 3.11 15.01 -0.70
N GLU A 72 3.56 14.32 -1.74
CA GLU A 72 3.33 14.71 -3.14
C GLU A 72 2.10 14.04 -3.78
N ILE A 73 1.54 13.02 -3.15
CA ILE A 73 0.41 12.27 -3.71
C ILE A 73 -0.83 13.13 -3.88
N ARG A 74 -1.56 12.93 -4.99
CA ARG A 74 -2.80 13.63 -5.32
C ARG A 74 -3.84 12.65 -5.83
N ASP A 75 -5.08 12.81 -5.39
CA ASP A 75 -6.21 11.96 -5.81
C ASP A 75 -6.35 11.85 -7.33
N LYS A 76 -6.08 12.93 -8.07
CA LYS A 76 -6.14 12.92 -9.54
C LYS A 76 -5.19 11.94 -10.21
N TYR A 77 -4.12 11.53 -9.52
CA TYR A 77 -3.11 10.59 -10.03
C TYR A 77 -3.23 9.20 -9.40
N SER A 78 -4.12 9.01 -8.42
CA SER A 78 -4.19 7.76 -7.66
C SER A 78 -4.72 6.56 -8.47
N PHE A 79 -5.13 6.78 -9.72
CA PHE A 79 -5.52 5.77 -10.70
C PHE A 79 -4.85 5.98 -12.06
N ASP A 80 -3.79 6.80 -12.13
CA ASP A 80 -3.00 7.05 -13.34
C ASP A 80 -1.99 5.91 -13.57
N ILE A 81 -2.54 4.69 -13.64
CA ILE A 81 -1.79 3.46 -13.82
C ILE A 81 -1.28 3.38 -15.27
N PRO A 82 0.03 3.12 -15.49
CA PRO A 82 0.53 2.78 -16.82
C PRO A 82 -0.22 1.55 -17.38
N PRO A 83 -0.46 1.48 -18.71
CA PRO A 83 -1.07 0.29 -19.31
C PRO A 83 -0.33 -0.99 -18.91
N ILE A 84 -1.08 -2.01 -18.48
CA ILE A 84 -0.56 -3.36 -18.25
C ILE A 84 -0.93 -4.19 -19.47
N GLU A 85 0.03 -4.37 -20.36
CA GLU A 85 -0.16 -5.06 -21.65
C GLU A 85 0.60 -6.39 -21.71
N SER A 86 1.32 -6.72 -20.64
CA SER A 86 2.12 -7.92 -20.52
C SER A 86 2.15 -8.47 -19.10
N GLU A 87 2.56 -9.74 -19.01
CA GLU A 87 2.81 -10.41 -17.73
C GLU A 87 3.98 -9.75 -16.99
N GLU A 88 4.96 -9.22 -17.73
CA GLU A 88 6.10 -8.47 -17.20
C GLU A 88 5.64 -7.18 -16.50
N ASP A 89 4.74 -6.40 -17.10
CA ASP A 89 4.19 -5.18 -16.50
C ASP A 89 3.45 -5.49 -15.19
N TRP A 90 2.64 -6.56 -15.20
CA TRP A 90 1.89 -6.97 -14.02
C TRP A 90 2.80 -7.44 -12.89
N LYS A 91 3.80 -8.29 -13.20
CA LYS A 91 4.80 -8.74 -12.22
C LYS A 91 5.61 -7.59 -11.66
N GLN A 92 5.92 -6.58 -12.47
CA GLN A 92 6.59 -5.38 -11.99
C GLN A 92 5.73 -4.63 -10.96
N LEU A 93 4.44 -4.44 -11.24
CA LEU A 93 3.52 -3.81 -10.27
C LEU A 93 3.39 -4.62 -8.98
N ILE A 94 3.26 -5.95 -9.06
CA ILE A 94 3.22 -6.82 -7.87
C ILE A 94 4.51 -6.67 -7.06
N LYS A 95 5.67 -6.71 -7.73
CA LYS A 95 6.97 -6.59 -7.08
C LYS A 95 7.11 -5.25 -6.34
N GLU A 96 6.70 -4.16 -6.97
CA GLU A 96 6.70 -2.83 -6.36
C GLU A 96 5.76 -2.76 -5.16
N PHE A 97 4.54 -3.30 -5.29
CA PHE A 97 3.56 -3.36 -4.21
C PHE A 97 4.12 -4.13 -2.99
N ILE A 98 4.72 -5.31 -3.20
CA ILE A 98 5.29 -6.12 -2.12
C ILE A 98 6.47 -5.37 -1.48
N SER A 99 7.39 -4.84 -2.29
CA SER A 99 8.55 -4.07 -1.81
C SER A 99 8.12 -2.86 -0.97
N ASN A 100 7.16 -2.07 -1.46
CA ASN A 100 6.65 -0.92 -0.73
C ASN A 100 5.91 -1.35 0.54
N SER A 101 5.15 -2.45 0.51
CA SER A 101 4.49 -3.00 1.70
C SER A 101 5.51 -3.38 2.79
N GLU A 102 6.61 -4.05 2.42
CA GLU A 102 7.69 -4.41 3.34
C GLU A 102 8.38 -3.18 3.94
N ILE A 103 8.69 -2.18 3.10
CA ILE A 103 9.27 -0.91 3.54
C ILE A 103 8.31 -0.19 4.49
N PHE A 104 7.03 -0.08 4.14
CA PHE A 104 6.03 0.61 4.94
C PHE A 104 5.88 -0.04 6.33
N VAL A 105 5.76 -1.37 6.38
CA VAL A 105 5.73 -2.13 7.64
C VAL A 105 6.97 -1.84 8.49
N LYS A 106 8.16 -1.83 7.88
CA LYS A 106 9.42 -1.56 8.58
C LYS A 106 9.48 -0.13 9.12
N GLU A 107 9.05 0.86 8.35
CA GLU A 107 9.01 2.25 8.80
C GLU A 107 8.04 2.42 9.98
N VAL A 108 6.82 1.85 9.89
CA VAL A 108 5.84 1.88 10.98
C VAL A 108 6.37 1.21 12.24
N LEU A 109 7.10 0.10 12.11
CA LEU A 109 7.73 -0.59 13.25
C LEU A 109 8.77 0.31 13.96
N ASN A 110 9.41 1.23 13.25
CA ASN A 110 10.43 2.12 13.80
C ASN A 110 9.87 3.44 14.36
N LEU A 111 8.57 3.72 14.21
CA LEU A 111 7.96 4.92 14.78
C LEU A 111 7.92 4.84 16.32
N SER A 112 8.28 5.94 16.98
CA SER A 112 8.06 6.11 18.42
C SER A 112 6.59 6.44 18.70
N ASP A 113 6.14 6.16 19.92
CA ASP A 113 4.78 6.53 20.36
C ASP A 113 4.54 8.05 20.22
N SER A 114 5.53 8.88 20.58
CA SER A 114 5.45 10.34 20.38
C SER A 114 5.28 10.74 18.92
N LYS A 115 5.88 9.99 17.98
CA LYS A 115 5.74 10.25 16.55
C LYS A 115 4.37 9.80 16.03
N LEU A 116 3.84 8.68 16.52
CA LEU A 116 2.48 8.20 16.21
C LEU A 116 1.42 9.25 16.57
N ASP A 117 1.63 10.00 17.66
CA ASP A 117 0.70 11.02 18.15
C ASP A 117 0.96 12.42 17.55
N ALA A 118 2.05 12.62 16.81
CA ALA A 118 2.35 13.87 16.14
C ALA A 118 1.51 14.07 14.87
N ALA A 119 1.28 15.34 14.48
CA ALA A 119 0.60 15.68 13.24
C ALA A 119 1.32 15.09 12.00
N PHE A 120 0.55 14.51 11.08
CA PHE A 120 1.06 13.97 9.83
C PHE A 120 1.15 15.06 8.76
N VAL A 121 2.33 15.66 8.62
CA VAL A 121 2.67 16.74 7.65
C VAL A 121 1.90 18.06 7.89
N ASP A 122 0.57 18.01 7.84
CA ASP A 122 -0.37 19.11 8.06
C ASP A 122 -1.49 18.58 8.98
N GLU A 123 -1.91 19.37 9.97
CA GLU A 123 -2.90 18.97 10.98
C GLU A 123 -4.21 18.45 10.37
N LYS A 124 -4.59 18.94 9.17
CA LYS A 124 -5.80 18.48 8.49
C LYS A 124 -5.79 16.98 8.13
N TYR A 125 -4.61 16.36 8.03
CA TYR A 125 -4.47 14.93 7.74
C TYR A 125 -4.48 14.07 9.02
N GLY A 126 -4.56 14.68 10.20
CA GLY A 126 -4.53 13.97 11.47
C GLY A 126 -3.11 13.64 11.93
N THR A 127 -2.94 12.52 12.62
CA THR A 127 -1.65 12.08 13.17
C THR A 127 -1.08 10.92 12.37
N TYR A 128 0.20 10.56 12.60
CA TYR A 128 0.82 9.38 11.98
C TYR A 128 0.09 8.05 12.29
N LEU A 129 -0.75 8.02 13.32
CA LEU A 129 -1.57 6.86 13.68
C LEU A 129 -2.88 6.74 12.88
N ARG A 130 -3.42 7.86 12.40
CA ARG A 130 -4.82 7.95 11.94
C ARG A 130 -5.05 7.33 10.56
#